data_AF-J3NVX0-F1
#
_entry.id   AF-J3NVX0-F1
#
_cell.length_a   1.000
_cell.length_b   1.000
_cell.length_c   1.000
_cell.angle_alpha   90.00
_cell.angle_beta   90.00
_cell.angle_gamma   90.00
#
_symmetry.space_group_name_H-M   'P 1'
#
loop_
_entity.id
_entity.type
_entity.pdbx_description
1 polymer ?
#
loop_
_entity_poly.entity_id
_entity_poly.type
_entity_poly.pdbx_seq_one_letter_code
_entity_poly.pdbx_strand_id
1 'polypeptide(L)'
;MPTSTSSRLFYRDPRRLLCLSTHNRSPSTALRRTAAPPLPLLRSLRHTTSRYSSSLGNSHRRSSSSSSRTMAAPTTPTPATSRPRGQMRLRPARPEESVAIARVHFDAFGSSPMASLLHGGPGGVSEQTVRGFASDLFPGPDHDEAAKGERLLTVAEFVPEGDGDGGEQQQQQQQPELVAFAKWTIYRRERTAAQWDVEEPAAAEEEAGGSSSAVVLDAFIGDLHRTARALAKGEPHMHLNILACKKAHAGLGAGTALLRAGLELADELGLPTRLESSPLGYRLYARHGFEPVAAQDLEITRRWGKAHAAGENWGHGNAVEVCGPAPEGCYRSVFMRRPAKAL
;
A
#
# COMPACT_ATOMS: atom_id res chain seq x y z
N MET A 1 66.49 13.20 16.75
CA MET A 1 65.23 13.63 16.11
C MET A 1 64.08 13.11 16.97
N PRO A 2 63.26 13.97 17.61
CA PRO A 2 62.57 13.63 18.85
C PRO A 2 61.05 13.35 18.69
N THR A 3 60.57 12.46 19.58
CA THR A 3 59.34 12.45 20.43
C THR A 3 57.95 12.88 19.96
N SER A 4 56.96 12.14 20.52
CA SER A 4 55.67 12.60 21.09
C SER A 4 54.53 12.90 20.10
N THR A 5 53.23 12.77 20.40
CA THR A 5 52.44 12.32 21.56
C THR A 5 50.96 12.30 21.12
N SER A 6 50.19 11.36 21.66
CA SER A 6 48.77 11.39 22.12
C SER A 6 47.87 12.58 21.76
N SER A 7 46.56 12.33 21.55
CA SER A 7 45.53 12.86 22.46
C SER A 7 44.12 12.34 22.16
N ARG A 8 43.52 11.69 23.19
CA ARG A 8 42.09 11.70 23.43
C ARG A 8 41.67 13.13 23.80
N LEU A 9 40.52 13.58 23.33
CA LEU A 9 39.79 14.70 23.93
C LEU A 9 38.35 14.28 24.21
N PHE A 10 38.04 14.28 25.50
CA PHE A 10 36.71 14.37 26.09
C PHE A 10 36.10 15.77 25.81
N TYR A 11 34.83 15.92 26.25
CA TYR A 11 34.14 17.19 26.58
C TYR A 11 33.31 17.79 25.42
N ARG A 12 32.07 18.28 25.57
CA ARG A 12 31.33 18.75 26.75
C ARG A 12 29.83 18.89 26.39
N ASP A 13 28.95 18.51 27.31
CA ASP A 13 27.55 18.99 27.41
C ASP A 13 27.52 20.51 27.66
N PRO A 14 26.56 21.25 27.08
CA PRO A 14 25.96 22.32 27.87
C PRO A 14 24.42 22.41 27.73
N ARG A 15 23.72 21.95 28.76
CA ARG A 15 22.51 22.61 29.25
C ARG A 15 22.86 23.99 29.82
N ARG A 16 22.31 25.06 29.23
CA ARG A 16 21.86 26.31 29.89
C ARG A 16 20.95 27.05 28.90
N LEU A 17 19.64 27.09 29.14
CA LEU A 17 18.94 28.17 29.88
C LEU A 17 19.25 29.56 29.33
N LEU A 18 18.31 30.11 28.55
CA LEU A 18 17.90 31.51 28.65
C LEU A 18 16.46 31.66 28.17
N CYS A 19 15.64 32.02 29.13
CA CYS A 19 14.27 32.50 29.02
C CYS A 19 14.27 33.91 28.43
N LEU A 20 13.40 34.20 27.47
CA LEU A 20 12.84 35.54 27.25
C LEU A 20 11.42 35.41 26.70
N SER A 21 10.48 35.82 27.55
CA SER A 21 9.07 36.04 27.26
C SER A 21 8.86 37.34 26.47
N THR A 22 7.91 37.36 25.54
CA THR A 22 6.97 38.51 25.40
C THR A 22 5.67 38.07 24.72
N HIS A 23 4.60 38.04 25.53
CA HIS A 23 3.24 38.51 25.25
C HIS A 23 2.81 38.66 23.77
N ASN A 24 1.75 37.94 23.35
CA ASN A 24 0.54 38.65 22.94
C ASN A 24 -0.76 37.81 23.01
N ARG A 25 -1.70 38.42 23.74
CA ARG A 25 -3.15 38.29 23.87
C ARG A 25 -3.94 37.33 22.96
N SER A 26 -4.72 36.47 23.62
CA SER A 26 -6.08 36.08 23.18
C SER A 26 -7.07 37.26 23.30
N PRO A 27 -8.23 37.18 22.63
CA PRO A 27 -9.41 36.84 23.41
C PRO A 27 -10.34 35.80 22.76
N SER A 28 -10.74 34.86 23.61
CA SER A 28 -12.04 34.18 23.74
C SER A 28 -13.15 34.50 22.72
N THR A 29 -13.68 33.46 22.08
CA THR A 29 -15.14 33.31 21.93
C THR A 29 -15.50 31.83 22.07
N ALA A 30 -16.32 31.55 23.08
CA ALA A 30 -16.73 30.23 23.50
C ALA A 30 -17.98 29.75 22.75
N LEU A 31 -17.95 28.46 22.38
CA LEU A 31 -18.99 27.44 22.52
C LEU A 31 -20.42 27.74 22.03
N ARG A 32 -20.82 27.00 20.99
CA ARG A 32 -21.99 26.11 21.06
C ARG A 32 -21.76 24.87 20.18
N ARG A 33 -21.34 23.77 20.81
CA ARG A 33 -21.41 22.41 20.24
C ARG A 33 -22.85 21.93 20.39
N THR A 34 -23.54 21.73 19.28
CA THR A 34 -24.77 20.92 19.25
C THR A 34 -24.36 19.45 19.08
N ALA A 35 -24.64 18.66 20.13
CA ALA A 35 -24.47 17.22 20.10
C ALA A 35 -25.56 16.59 19.20
N ALA A 36 -25.15 15.75 18.25
CA ALA A 36 -26.05 14.88 17.52
C ALA A 36 -26.36 13.63 18.38
N PRO A 37 -27.61 13.12 18.40
CA PRO A 37 -27.98 11.96 19.20
C PRO A 37 -27.50 10.64 18.57
N PRO A 38 -27.28 9.58 19.36
CA PRO A 38 -26.86 8.27 18.87
C PRO A 38 -28.03 7.54 18.17
N LEU A 39 -27.75 6.89 17.04
CA LEU A 39 -28.68 6.00 16.35
C LEU A 39 -28.86 4.68 17.13
N PRO A 40 -30.08 4.09 17.17
CA PRO A 40 -30.37 2.93 17.99
C PRO A 40 -29.91 1.60 17.36
N LEU A 41 -29.40 0.73 18.23
CA LEU A 41 -29.20 -0.70 18.02
C LEU A 41 -30.54 -1.40 17.74
N LEU A 42 -30.66 -2.11 16.61
CA LEU A 42 -31.76 -3.04 16.38
C LEU A 42 -31.27 -4.48 16.35
N ARG A 43 -31.74 -5.22 17.35
CA ARG A 43 -31.68 -6.67 17.54
C ARG A 43 -32.45 -7.40 16.43
N SER A 44 -31.82 -8.47 15.91
CA SER A 44 -32.37 -9.79 15.59
C SER A 44 -33.87 -9.92 15.30
N LEU A 45 -34.19 -10.38 14.10
CA LEU A 45 -35.32 -11.29 13.87
C LEU A 45 -34.84 -12.52 13.09
N ARG A 46 -34.93 -13.68 13.75
CA ARG A 46 -34.96 -15.01 13.14
C ARG A 46 -36.39 -15.28 12.68
N HIS A 47 -36.59 -15.86 11.50
CA HIS A 47 -37.67 -16.80 11.16
C HIS A 47 -37.29 -17.49 9.84
N THR A 48 -36.85 -18.75 9.88
CA THR A 48 -37.62 -20.00 9.65
C THR A 48 -38.04 -20.24 8.19
N THR A 49 -37.35 -21.21 7.59
CA THR A 49 -37.83 -22.30 6.70
C THR A 49 -38.77 -21.98 5.54
N SER A 50 -38.33 -22.31 4.32
CA SER A 50 -39.19 -23.07 3.41
C SER A 50 -38.35 -23.97 2.50
N ARG A 51 -38.65 -25.27 2.56
CA ARG A 51 -38.15 -26.31 1.66
C ARG A 51 -39.01 -26.26 0.40
N TYR A 52 -38.39 -26.38 -0.76
CA TYR A 52 -39.07 -26.92 -1.93
C TYR A 52 -38.27 -28.10 -2.47
N SER A 53 -38.95 -29.25 -2.44
CA SER A 53 -38.58 -30.53 -3.02
C SER A 53 -39.44 -30.72 -4.25
N SER A 54 -38.84 -31.09 -5.37
CA SER A 54 -39.53 -31.86 -6.39
C SER A 54 -38.52 -32.76 -7.10
N SER A 55 -38.90 -34.03 -7.14
CA SER A 55 -38.12 -35.17 -7.58
C SER A 55 -38.59 -35.67 -8.94
N LEU A 56 -37.69 -36.38 -9.62
CA LEU A 56 -37.90 -37.48 -10.56
C LEU A 56 -38.37 -37.18 -12.00
N GLY A 57 -37.65 -37.80 -12.93
CA GLY A 57 -38.06 -37.94 -14.32
C GLY A 57 -36.94 -38.41 -15.24
N ASN A 58 -36.42 -39.62 -15.02
CA ASN A 58 -35.48 -40.29 -15.92
C ASN A 58 -36.27 -40.98 -17.05
N SER A 59 -35.91 -40.76 -18.32
CA SER A 59 -36.26 -41.70 -19.39
C SER A 59 -35.30 -41.59 -20.58
N HIS A 60 -34.73 -42.74 -20.91
CA HIS A 60 -33.85 -43.00 -22.04
C HIS A 60 -34.45 -42.62 -23.40
N ARG A 61 -33.61 -42.10 -24.30
CA ARG A 61 -33.69 -42.45 -25.72
C ARG A 61 -32.29 -42.44 -26.34
N ARG A 62 -31.86 -43.63 -26.77
CA ARG A 62 -30.73 -43.83 -27.68
C ARG A 62 -31.14 -43.34 -29.07
N SER A 63 -30.32 -42.50 -29.68
CA SER A 63 -30.28 -42.34 -31.13
C SER A 63 -28.83 -42.14 -31.55
N SER A 64 -28.34 -43.13 -32.28
CA SER A 64 -27.10 -43.17 -33.02
C SER A 64 -27.12 -42.16 -34.17
N SER A 65 -26.11 -41.29 -34.27
CA SER A 65 -25.77 -40.63 -35.52
C SER A 65 -24.24 -40.53 -35.69
N SER A 66 -23.86 -40.83 -36.93
CA SER A 66 -22.54 -40.97 -37.51
C SER A 66 -21.65 -39.71 -37.42
N SER A 67 -20.40 -39.96 -37.04
CA SER A 67 -19.14 -39.36 -37.50
C SER A 67 -19.18 -38.07 -38.32
N SER A 68 -18.57 -37.03 -37.77
CA SER A 68 -17.79 -36.02 -38.52
C SER A 68 -16.68 -35.53 -37.60
N ARG A 69 -15.49 -36.12 -37.74
CA ARG A 69 -14.29 -35.76 -36.99
C ARG A 69 -13.66 -34.54 -37.68
N THR A 70 -14.07 -33.35 -37.29
CA THR A 70 -13.35 -32.12 -37.66
C THR A 70 -11.98 -32.18 -36.99
N MET A 71 -10.93 -32.30 -37.81
CA MET A 71 -9.55 -32.17 -37.36
C MET A 71 -9.38 -30.78 -36.73
N ALA A 72 -9.26 -30.72 -35.40
CA ALA A 72 -8.80 -29.52 -34.73
C ALA A 72 -7.36 -29.25 -35.20
N ALA A 73 -7.12 -28.06 -35.74
CA ALA A 73 -5.79 -27.60 -36.08
C ALA A 73 -4.87 -27.72 -34.84
N PRO A 74 -3.59 -28.10 -35.01
CA PRO A 74 -2.67 -28.18 -33.90
C PRO A 74 -2.54 -26.79 -33.27
N THR A 75 -3.10 -26.63 -32.07
CA THR A 75 -2.86 -25.45 -31.25
C THR A 75 -1.39 -25.46 -30.88
N THR A 76 -0.60 -24.59 -31.51
CA THR A 76 0.77 -24.32 -31.11
C THR A 76 0.75 -24.03 -29.61
N PRO A 77 1.47 -24.79 -28.76
CA PRO A 77 1.57 -24.43 -27.36
C PRO A 77 2.18 -23.03 -27.28
N THR A 78 1.43 -22.09 -26.71
CA THR A 78 1.99 -20.79 -26.32
C THR A 78 3.25 -21.07 -25.53
N PRO A 79 4.42 -20.53 -25.92
CA PRO A 79 5.65 -20.77 -25.19
C PRO A 79 5.40 -20.34 -23.73
N ALA A 80 5.49 -21.30 -22.81
CA ALA A 80 5.45 -20.99 -21.40
C ALA A 80 6.60 -20.02 -21.16
N THR A 81 6.27 -18.77 -20.81
CA THR A 81 7.25 -17.76 -20.45
C THR A 81 8.07 -18.33 -19.30
N SER A 82 9.30 -18.76 -19.58
CA SER A 82 10.21 -19.28 -18.59
C SER A 82 10.42 -18.17 -17.55
N ARG A 83 10.21 -18.50 -16.27
CA ARG A 83 10.47 -17.54 -15.18
C ARG A 83 11.91 -17.04 -15.30
N PRO A 84 12.15 -15.72 -15.20
CA PRO A 84 13.51 -15.20 -15.26
C PRO A 84 14.34 -15.80 -14.12
N ARG A 85 15.55 -16.28 -14.45
CA ARG A 85 16.49 -16.82 -13.48
C ARG A 85 17.36 -15.70 -12.92
N GLY A 86 17.51 -15.65 -11.61
CA GLY A 86 18.18 -14.55 -10.93
C GLY A 86 17.87 -14.52 -9.44
N GLN A 87 18.62 -13.68 -8.73
CA GLN A 87 18.51 -13.50 -7.28
C GLN A 87 17.82 -12.18 -6.94
N MET A 88 16.96 -12.19 -5.92
CA MET A 88 16.40 -10.98 -5.34
C MET A 88 17.33 -10.44 -4.25
N ARG A 89 17.73 -9.16 -4.35
CA ARG A 89 18.53 -8.46 -3.34
C ARG A 89 17.76 -7.29 -2.75
N LEU A 90 17.70 -7.20 -1.42
CA LEU A 90 17.11 -6.04 -0.73
C LEU A 90 18.21 -5.08 -0.27
N ARG A 91 17.94 -3.78 -0.32
CA ARG A 91 18.81 -2.74 0.24
C ARG A 91 18.05 -1.44 0.54
N PRO A 92 18.60 -0.54 1.37
CA PRO A 92 18.08 0.81 1.48
C PRO A 92 18.00 1.51 0.11
N ALA A 93 16.92 2.27 -0.08
CA ALA A 93 16.74 3.14 -1.24
C ALA A 93 17.66 4.36 -1.14
N ARG A 94 18.14 4.86 -2.29
CA ARG A 94 18.95 6.08 -2.35
C ARG A 94 18.13 7.25 -2.94
N PRO A 95 18.28 8.50 -2.45
CA PRO A 95 17.49 9.64 -2.93
C PRO A 95 17.52 9.87 -4.44
N GLU A 96 18.66 9.62 -5.09
CA GLU A 96 18.84 9.72 -6.54
C GLU A 96 17.98 8.72 -7.34
N GLU A 97 17.45 7.69 -6.69
CA GLU A 97 16.62 6.64 -7.29
C GLU A 97 15.11 6.96 -7.22
N SER A 98 14.73 8.09 -6.60
CA SER A 98 13.34 8.50 -6.37
C SER A 98 12.45 8.42 -7.61
N VAL A 99 12.92 8.88 -8.77
CA VAL A 99 12.17 8.79 -10.04
C VAL A 99 12.01 7.34 -10.51
N ALA A 100 13.03 6.50 -10.36
CA ALA A 100 12.95 5.09 -10.73
C ALA A 100 11.95 4.33 -9.82
N ILE A 101 11.97 4.64 -8.52
CA ILE A 101 11.03 4.11 -7.52
C ILE A 101 9.59 4.54 -7.84
N ALA A 102 9.39 5.82 -8.20
CA ALA A 102 8.10 6.34 -8.63
C ALA A 102 7.57 5.57 -9.85
N ARG A 103 8.41 5.25 -10.84
CA ARG A 103 8.00 4.44 -11.99
C ARG A 103 7.58 3.02 -11.60
N VAL A 104 8.24 2.40 -10.61
CA VAL A 104 7.80 1.10 -10.06
C VAL A 104 6.42 1.21 -9.42
N HIS A 105 6.13 2.31 -8.71
CA HIS A 105 4.80 2.55 -8.14
C HIS A 105 3.74 2.58 -9.23
N PHE A 106 3.92 3.43 -10.26
CA PHE A 106 2.91 3.58 -11.31
C PHE A 106 2.76 2.32 -12.19
N ASP A 107 3.83 1.56 -12.41
CA ASP A 107 3.70 0.24 -13.06
C ASP A 107 2.87 -0.73 -12.22
N ALA A 108 3.18 -0.84 -10.92
CA ALA A 108 2.51 -1.75 -10.00
C ALA A 108 1.01 -1.46 -9.86
N PHE A 109 0.64 -0.18 -9.73
CA PHE A 109 -0.74 0.23 -9.51
C PHE A 109 -1.51 0.56 -10.79
N GLY A 110 -0.85 0.64 -11.95
CA GLY A 110 -1.46 1.10 -13.20
C GLY A 110 -2.57 0.20 -13.76
N SER A 111 -2.72 -1.03 -13.29
CA SER A 111 -3.87 -1.90 -13.63
C SER A 111 -4.92 -2.00 -12.51
N SER A 112 -4.79 -1.20 -11.46
CA SER A 112 -5.79 -1.18 -10.40
C SER A 112 -7.07 -0.48 -10.91
N PRO A 113 -8.26 -0.88 -10.43
CA PRO A 113 -9.51 -0.20 -10.75
C PRO A 113 -9.46 1.32 -10.48
N MET A 114 -8.69 1.74 -9.46
CA MET A 114 -8.54 3.14 -9.09
C MET A 114 -7.59 3.91 -10.01
N ALA A 115 -6.63 3.27 -10.67
CA ALA A 115 -5.66 3.97 -11.51
C ALA A 115 -6.30 4.75 -12.66
N SER A 116 -7.36 4.21 -13.28
CA SER A 116 -8.10 4.92 -14.33
C SER A 116 -8.87 6.14 -13.84
N LEU A 117 -9.28 6.16 -12.56
CA LEU A 117 -9.95 7.31 -11.94
C LEU A 117 -8.93 8.33 -11.43
N LEU A 118 -7.82 7.84 -10.87
CA LEU A 118 -6.77 8.68 -10.31
C LEU A 118 -6.05 9.42 -11.41
N HIS A 119 -5.56 8.76 -12.46
CA HIS A 119 -4.67 9.34 -13.49
C HIS A 119 -5.36 9.47 -14.86
N GLY A 120 -6.69 9.58 -14.86
CA GLY A 120 -7.62 9.30 -15.95
C GLY A 120 -7.50 10.11 -17.24
N GLY A 121 -6.42 9.93 -18.00
CA GLY A 121 -6.30 10.43 -19.37
C GLY A 121 -5.72 9.38 -20.35
N PRO A 122 -6.01 9.49 -21.66
CA PRO A 122 -5.47 8.62 -22.71
C PRO A 122 -3.93 8.70 -22.91
N GLY A 123 -3.20 9.38 -22.04
CA GLY A 123 -1.73 9.50 -22.05
C GLY A 123 -1.00 8.78 -20.92
N GLY A 124 -1.72 8.09 -20.03
CA GLY A 124 -1.10 7.48 -18.83
C GLY A 124 -0.64 8.53 -17.81
N VAL A 125 0.25 8.13 -16.91
CA VAL A 125 0.77 8.99 -15.84
C VAL A 125 1.77 10.00 -16.42
N SER A 126 1.53 11.29 -16.19
CA SER A 126 2.42 12.36 -16.68
C SER A 126 3.79 12.34 -15.97
N GLU A 127 4.84 12.82 -16.65
CA GLU A 127 6.16 13.00 -16.02
C GLU A 127 6.13 13.94 -14.82
N GLN A 128 5.23 14.93 -14.81
CA GLN A 128 5.01 15.80 -13.65
C GLN A 128 4.48 15.01 -12.45
N THR A 129 3.52 14.11 -12.67
CA THR A 129 2.97 13.24 -11.61
C THR A 129 4.06 12.30 -11.08
N VAL A 130 4.89 11.74 -11.96
CA VAL A 130 6.05 10.91 -11.56
C VAL A 130 7.01 11.71 -10.67
N ARG A 131 7.34 12.94 -11.06
CA ARG A 131 8.26 13.80 -10.29
C ARG A 131 7.67 14.26 -8.95
N GLY A 132 6.39 14.63 -8.92
CA GLY A 132 5.71 15.01 -7.68
C GLY A 132 5.66 13.86 -6.67
N PHE A 133 5.35 12.65 -7.13
CA PHE A 133 5.43 11.46 -6.28
C PHE A 133 6.88 11.19 -5.82
N ALA A 134 7.86 11.30 -6.72
CA ALA A 134 9.27 11.09 -6.41
C ALA A 134 9.78 12.05 -5.31
N SER A 135 9.33 13.30 -5.29
CA SER A 135 9.74 14.28 -4.29
C SER A 135 9.22 13.99 -2.88
N ASP A 136 8.12 13.25 -2.69
CA ASP A 136 7.62 12.85 -1.36
C ASP A 136 8.19 11.50 -0.87
N LEU A 137 8.97 10.78 -1.68
CA LEU A 137 9.50 9.48 -1.24
C LEU A 137 10.43 9.62 -0.03
N PHE A 138 11.31 10.62 -0.04
CA PHE A 138 12.33 10.85 0.98
C PHE A 138 11.96 12.04 1.87
N PRO A 139 12.40 12.08 3.14
CA PRO A 139 12.18 13.25 3.99
C PRO A 139 12.89 14.49 3.42
N GLY A 140 12.17 15.62 3.38
CA GLY A 140 12.75 16.92 3.04
C GLY A 140 13.51 17.54 4.21
N PRO A 141 14.15 18.71 4.01
CA PRO A 141 14.92 19.39 5.05
C PRO A 141 14.08 19.78 6.29
N ASP A 142 12.79 20.05 6.09
CA ASP A 142 11.86 20.45 7.16
C ASP A 142 11.05 19.26 7.73
N HIS A 143 11.48 18.02 7.48
CA HIS A 143 10.78 16.82 7.97
C HIS A 143 10.92 16.67 9.49
N ASP A 144 9.83 16.90 10.21
CA ASP A 144 9.74 16.63 11.64
C ASP A 144 9.47 15.14 11.91
N GLU A 145 10.52 14.38 12.22
CA GLU A 145 10.39 12.96 12.57
C GLU A 145 9.52 12.70 13.80
N ALA A 146 9.44 13.63 14.76
CA ALA A 146 8.65 13.42 15.97
C ALA A 146 7.14 13.44 15.66
N ALA A 147 6.71 14.34 14.77
CA ALA A 147 5.32 14.43 14.33
C ALA A 147 5.00 13.44 13.19
N LYS A 148 5.85 13.41 12.16
CA LYS A 148 5.62 12.71 10.89
C LYS A 148 6.22 11.31 10.83
N GLY A 149 7.04 10.93 11.79
CA GLY A 149 7.66 9.60 11.90
C GLY A 149 8.94 9.47 11.07
N GLU A 150 9.77 8.50 11.42
CA GLU A 150 10.98 8.15 10.69
C GLU A 150 10.62 7.38 9.40
N ARG A 151 11.12 7.81 8.24
CA ARG A 151 10.83 7.17 6.94
C ARG A 151 11.89 6.12 6.61
N LEU A 152 11.46 4.89 6.36
CA LEU A 152 12.30 3.78 5.91
C LEU A 152 11.87 3.33 4.52
N LEU A 153 12.76 3.51 3.53
CA LEU A 153 12.53 3.04 2.16
C LEU A 153 13.53 1.92 1.82
N THR A 154 12.99 0.76 1.44
CA THR A 154 13.78 -0.41 1.01
C THR A 154 13.40 -0.76 -0.42
N VAL A 155 14.39 -0.98 -1.27
CA VAL A 155 14.19 -1.45 -2.66
C VAL A 155 14.58 -2.91 -2.78
N ALA A 156 13.94 -3.59 -3.71
CA ALA A 156 14.32 -4.92 -4.16
C ALA A 156 14.85 -4.83 -5.59
N GLU A 157 16.02 -5.41 -5.80
CA GLU A 157 16.67 -5.54 -7.09
C GLU A 157 16.64 -6.98 -7.54
N PHE A 158 16.28 -7.20 -8.81
CA PHE A 158 16.48 -8.47 -9.47
C PHE A 158 17.87 -8.46 -10.11
N VAL A 159 18.72 -9.42 -9.71
CA VAL A 159 20.06 -9.64 -10.25
C VAL A 159 19.97 -10.86 -11.17
N PRO A 160 20.01 -10.68 -12.50
CA PRO A 160 19.97 -11.81 -13.43
C PRO A 160 21.15 -12.75 -13.20
N GLU A 161 20.92 -14.06 -13.32
CA GLU A 161 22.02 -15.02 -13.42
C GLU A 161 22.79 -14.76 -14.73
N GLY A 162 24.12 -14.75 -14.67
CA GLY A 162 24.94 -14.72 -15.89
C GLY A 162 24.77 -16.02 -16.66
N ASP A 163 24.68 -15.94 -18.00
CA ASP A 163 24.65 -17.12 -18.86
C ASP A 163 26.02 -17.83 -18.75
N GLY A 164 26.08 -18.88 -17.92
CA GLY A 164 27.31 -19.59 -17.56
C GLY A 164 27.99 -20.39 -18.68
N ASP A 165 27.73 -20.08 -19.96
CA ASP A 165 28.32 -20.79 -21.11
C ASP A 165 28.51 -19.92 -22.38
N GLY A 166 28.33 -18.60 -22.27
CA GLY A 166 28.55 -17.67 -23.38
C GLY A 166 29.99 -17.16 -23.41
N GLY A 167 30.73 -17.49 -24.47
CA GLY A 167 32.11 -17.01 -24.68
C GLY A 167 32.29 -15.50 -24.52
N GLU A 168 33.54 -15.08 -24.34
CA GLU A 168 34.05 -13.76 -23.89
C GLU A 168 33.49 -12.50 -24.61
N GLN A 169 32.60 -12.64 -25.60
CA GLN A 169 32.10 -11.53 -26.43
C GLN A 169 30.62 -11.14 -26.19
N GLN A 170 29.90 -11.74 -25.23
CA GLN A 170 28.55 -11.28 -24.84
C GLN A 170 28.32 -11.20 -23.32
N GLN A 171 29.36 -10.88 -22.53
CA GLN A 171 29.17 -10.46 -21.14
C GLN A 171 28.72 -8.98 -21.08
N GLN A 172 27.54 -8.67 -21.63
CA GLN A 172 26.80 -7.53 -21.08
C GLN A 172 26.40 -7.96 -19.68
N GLN A 173 27.19 -7.54 -18.68
CA GLN A 173 26.84 -7.65 -17.27
C GLN A 173 25.44 -7.07 -17.10
N GLN A 174 24.43 -7.93 -17.07
CA GLN A 174 23.06 -7.49 -16.92
C GLN A 174 22.96 -6.79 -15.57
N GLN A 175 22.77 -5.47 -15.60
CA GLN A 175 22.78 -4.69 -14.38
C GLN A 175 21.57 -5.07 -13.52
N PRO A 176 21.71 -5.04 -12.17
CA PRO A 176 20.58 -5.23 -11.28
C PRO A 176 19.42 -4.29 -11.64
N GLU A 177 18.23 -4.84 -11.78
CA GLU A 177 17.02 -4.07 -12.08
C GLU A 177 16.27 -3.76 -10.78
N LEU A 178 15.91 -2.50 -10.52
CA LEU A 178 14.99 -2.14 -9.44
C LEU A 178 13.57 -2.59 -9.81
N VAL A 179 13.03 -3.56 -9.08
CA VAL A 179 11.77 -4.25 -9.42
C VAL A 179 10.67 -4.10 -8.38
N ALA A 180 11.00 -3.71 -7.14
CA ALA A 180 10.02 -3.48 -6.09
C ALA A 180 10.55 -2.51 -5.03
N PHE A 181 9.67 -1.95 -4.22
CA PHE A 181 10.04 -1.20 -3.03
C PHE A 181 8.97 -1.26 -1.94
N ALA A 182 9.39 -0.96 -0.71
CA ALA A 182 8.51 -0.71 0.41
C ALA A 182 8.86 0.65 1.06
N LYS A 183 7.83 1.44 1.38
CA LYS A 183 7.92 2.68 2.17
C LYS A 183 7.20 2.43 3.49
N TRP A 184 7.95 2.52 4.58
CA TRP A 184 7.46 2.43 5.95
C TRP A 184 7.65 3.77 6.67
N THR A 185 6.75 4.07 7.59
CA THR A 185 6.91 5.14 8.58
C THR A 185 6.91 4.54 9.97
N ILE A 186 7.92 4.89 10.78
CA ILE A 186 8.11 4.39 12.14
C ILE A 186 7.72 5.47 13.14
N TYR A 187 6.72 5.17 13.96
CA TYR A 187 6.35 5.96 15.12
C TYR A 187 6.80 5.23 16.38
N ARG A 188 7.99 5.58 16.88
CA ARG A 188 8.62 4.89 18.03
C ARG A 188 7.98 5.25 19.36
N ARG A 189 7.29 6.38 19.44
CA ARG A 189 6.74 6.95 20.66
C ARG A 189 5.29 7.33 20.46
N GLU A 190 4.59 7.38 21.58
CA GLU A 190 3.22 7.87 21.60
C GLU A 190 3.21 9.35 21.21
N ARG A 191 2.26 9.72 20.35
CA ARG A 191 2.04 11.09 19.90
C ARG A 191 0.80 11.66 20.59
N THR A 192 0.89 12.91 21.00
CA THR A 192 -0.26 13.64 21.57
C THR A 192 -1.31 13.92 20.48
N ALA A 193 -2.54 14.24 20.88
CA ALA A 193 -3.60 14.63 19.94
C ALA A 193 -3.16 15.79 19.02
N ALA A 194 -2.44 16.78 19.54
CA ALA A 194 -1.91 17.88 18.75
C ALA A 194 -0.87 17.47 17.69
N GLN A 195 -0.26 16.28 17.84
CA GLN A 195 0.73 15.75 16.90
C GLN A 195 0.13 14.77 15.89
N TRP A 196 -0.88 13.98 16.25
CA TRP A 196 -1.45 12.97 15.34
C TRP A 196 -2.78 13.39 14.71
N ASP A 197 -3.58 14.24 15.38
CA ASP A 197 -4.86 14.75 14.90
C ASP A 197 -4.66 16.07 14.13
N VAL A 198 -3.65 16.07 13.27
CA VAL A 198 -3.35 17.18 12.37
C VAL A 198 -3.95 16.84 11.02
N GLU A 199 -4.80 17.73 10.53
CA GLU A 199 -5.31 17.65 9.17
C GLU A 199 -4.22 18.14 8.22
N GLU A 200 -3.67 17.20 7.45
CA GLU A 200 -2.78 17.54 6.35
C GLU A 200 -3.62 18.18 5.23
N PRO A 201 -3.14 19.28 4.62
CA PRO A 201 -3.84 19.90 3.52
C PRO A 201 -4.04 18.88 2.38
N ALA A 202 -5.20 18.93 1.72
CA ALA A 202 -5.41 18.17 0.50
C ALA A 202 -4.34 18.56 -0.52
N ALA A 203 -3.81 17.57 -1.25
CA ALA A 203 -2.82 17.83 -2.30
C ALA A 203 -3.39 18.84 -3.30
N ALA A 204 -2.65 19.91 -3.55
CA ALA A 204 -3.08 20.93 -4.51
C ALA A 204 -3.16 20.32 -5.93
N GLU A 205 -3.99 20.89 -6.80
CA GLU A 205 -4.11 20.41 -8.20
C GLU A 205 -2.77 20.40 -8.95
N GLU A 206 -1.88 21.35 -8.64
CA GLU A 206 -0.52 21.40 -9.19
C GLU A 206 0.37 20.25 -8.68
N GLU A 207 0.20 19.83 -7.42
CA GLU A 207 0.91 18.70 -6.80
C GLU A 207 0.38 17.35 -7.26
N ALA A 208 -0.90 17.29 -7.66
CA ALA A 208 -1.53 16.14 -8.29
C ALA A 208 -1.01 15.88 -9.73
N GLY A 209 -0.16 16.76 -10.26
CA GLY A 209 0.61 16.53 -11.48
C GLY A 209 -0.18 16.62 -12.78
N GLY A 210 -1.31 17.34 -12.76
CA GLY A 210 -2.15 17.68 -13.92
C GLY A 210 -2.89 16.49 -14.57
N SER A 211 -2.37 15.27 -14.44
CA SER A 211 -3.05 14.04 -14.87
C SER A 211 -3.88 13.40 -13.77
N SER A 212 -3.64 13.77 -12.50
CA SER A 212 -4.39 13.19 -11.39
C SER A 212 -5.59 14.05 -10.99
N SER A 213 -6.75 13.42 -10.81
CA SER A 213 -7.93 14.13 -10.30
C SER A 213 -7.78 14.39 -8.81
N ALA A 214 -7.55 15.64 -8.41
CA ALA A 214 -7.41 16.03 -7.00
C ALA A 214 -8.64 15.62 -6.15
N VAL A 215 -9.84 15.71 -6.73
CA VAL A 215 -11.10 15.28 -6.09
C VAL A 215 -11.12 13.77 -5.83
N VAL A 216 -10.69 12.96 -6.81
CA VAL A 216 -10.59 11.50 -6.63
C VAL A 216 -9.50 11.16 -5.62
N LEU A 217 -8.36 11.87 -5.70
CA LEU A 217 -7.22 11.67 -4.82
C LEU A 217 -7.58 11.93 -3.36
N ASP A 218 -8.22 13.05 -3.03
CA ASP A 218 -8.66 13.33 -1.66
C ASP A 218 -9.75 12.36 -1.19
N ALA A 219 -10.76 12.09 -2.03
CA ALA A 219 -11.84 11.16 -1.70
C ALA A 219 -11.36 9.71 -1.50
N PHE A 220 -10.22 9.33 -2.07
CA PHE A 220 -9.66 8.01 -1.91
C PHE A 220 -8.50 8.01 -0.91
N ILE A 221 -7.36 8.60 -1.28
CA ILE A 221 -6.14 8.59 -0.48
C ILE A 221 -6.26 9.49 0.74
N GLY A 222 -6.88 10.67 0.61
CA GLY A 222 -7.13 11.57 1.74
C GLY A 222 -7.98 10.91 2.83
N ASP A 223 -9.11 10.30 2.46
CA ASP A 223 -9.98 9.57 3.40
C ASP A 223 -9.29 8.35 4.04
N LEU A 224 -8.48 7.60 3.28
CA LEU A 224 -7.68 6.51 3.83
C LEU A 224 -6.71 7.02 4.90
N HIS A 225 -6.00 8.11 4.62
CA HIS A 225 -5.07 8.70 5.58
C HIS A 225 -5.79 9.23 6.82
N ARG A 226 -6.93 9.91 6.68
CA ARG A 226 -7.75 10.39 7.80
C ARG A 226 -8.18 9.23 8.70
N THR A 227 -8.69 8.16 8.10
CA THR A 227 -9.15 6.98 8.84
C THR A 227 -7.99 6.23 9.51
N ALA A 228 -6.86 6.06 8.81
CA ALA A 228 -5.67 5.43 9.37
C ALA A 228 -5.14 6.17 10.60
N ARG A 229 -5.07 7.51 10.53
CA ARG A 229 -4.71 8.37 11.69
C ARG A 229 -5.67 8.16 12.85
N ALA A 230 -6.98 8.19 12.58
CA ALA A 230 -8.03 8.02 13.59
C ALA A 230 -8.05 6.61 14.23
N LEU A 231 -7.60 5.57 13.51
CA LEU A 231 -7.44 4.20 14.04
C LEU A 231 -6.15 4.02 14.83
N ALA A 232 -5.09 4.74 14.50
CA ALA A 232 -3.82 4.70 15.22
C ALA A 232 -3.85 5.53 16.51
N LYS A 233 -4.56 6.67 16.53
CA LYS A 233 -4.72 7.56 17.70
C LYS A 233 -3.42 7.90 18.42
N GLY A 234 -2.34 8.08 17.66
CA GLY A 234 -1.02 8.41 18.22
C GLY A 234 -0.24 7.24 18.83
N GLU A 235 -0.77 6.00 18.83
CA GLU A 235 -0.06 4.80 19.32
C GLU A 235 1.29 4.63 18.62
N PRO A 236 2.35 4.19 19.32
CA PRO A 236 3.57 3.71 18.68
C PRO A 236 3.28 2.56 17.71
N HIS A 237 3.73 2.65 16.46
CA HIS A 237 3.56 1.60 15.46
C HIS A 237 4.49 1.81 14.26
N MET A 238 4.65 0.78 13.44
CA MET A 238 5.14 0.92 12.07
C MET A 238 3.97 0.90 11.08
N HIS A 239 3.89 1.91 10.21
CA HIS A 239 2.89 2.01 9.16
C HIS A 239 3.53 1.63 7.83
N LEU A 240 3.01 0.62 7.14
CA LEU A 240 3.40 0.33 5.75
C LEU A 240 2.60 1.23 4.83
N ASN A 241 3.22 2.32 4.38
CA ASN A 241 2.57 3.27 3.46
C ASN A 241 2.41 2.65 2.07
N ILE A 242 3.45 2.03 1.55
CA ILE A 242 3.48 1.53 0.17
C ILE A 242 4.27 0.24 0.10
N LEU A 243 3.70 -0.75 -0.57
CA LEU A 243 4.40 -1.93 -1.06
C LEU A 243 4.08 -2.10 -2.54
N ALA A 244 5.07 -1.93 -3.40
CA ALA A 244 4.89 -1.96 -4.85
C ALA A 244 5.90 -2.89 -5.51
N CYS A 245 5.47 -3.61 -6.53
CA CYS A 245 6.30 -4.51 -7.33
C CYS A 245 5.89 -4.42 -8.79
N LYS A 246 6.88 -4.33 -9.69
CA LYS A 246 6.64 -4.31 -11.13
C LYS A 246 5.84 -5.54 -11.55
N LYS A 247 4.90 -5.37 -12.47
CA LYS A 247 4.03 -6.45 -12.96
C LYS A 247 4.83 -7.60 -13.56
N ALA A 248 5.87 -7.30 -14.32
CA ALA A 248 6.76 -8.30 -14.93
C ALA A 248 7.50 -9.16 -13.89
N HIS A 249 7.60 -8.68 -12.65
CA HIS A 249 8.28 -9.36 -11.54
C HIS A 249 7.31 -9.81 -10.43
N ALA A 250 5.99 -9.70 -10.67
CA ALA A 250 4.98 -10.16 -9.74
C ALA A 250 5.05 -11.69 -9.57
N GLY A 251 4.79 -12.17 -8.35
CA GLY A 251 4.83 -13.60 -8.05
C GLY A 251 6.24 -14.22 -7.93
N LEU A 252 7.30 -13.41 -8.07
CA LEU A 252 8.70 -13.84 -7.87
C LEU A 252 9.21 -13.63 -6.43
N GLY A 253 8.33 -13.24 -5.50
CA GLY A 253 8.66 -13.12 -4.07
C GLY A 253 9.19 -11.76 -3.62
N ALA A 254 9.45 -10.80 -4.51
CA ALA A 254 9.99 -9.48 -4.14
C ALA A 254 9.17 -8.75 -3.06
N GLY A 255 7.84 -8.66 -3.26
CA GLY A 255 6.95 -8.03 -2.27
C GLY A 255 6.90 -8.78 -0.94
N THR A 256 7.02 -10.11 -0.94
CA THR A 256 7.08 -10.90 0.29
C THR A 256 8.39 -10.68 1.03
N ALA A 257 9.52 -10.61 0.33
CA ALA A 257 10.82 -10.33 0.92
C ALA A 257 10.85 -8.95 1.59
N LEU A 258 10.37 -7.92 0.88
CA LEU A 258 10.25 -6.55 1.42
C LEU A 258 9.33 -6.47 2.64
N LEU A 259 8.18 -7.13 2.60
CA LEU A 259 7.24 -7.17 3.72
C LEU A 259 7.89 -7.84 4.94
N ARG A 260 8.57 -8.97 4.76
CA ARG A 260 9.25 -9.69 5.85
C ARG A 260 10.33 -8.85 6.51
N ALA A 261 11.19 -8.20 5.72
CA ALA A 261 12.24 -7.34 6.26
C ALA A 261 11.67 -6.21 7.14
N GLY A 262 10.56 -5.57 6.72
CA GLY A 262 9.89 -4.55 7.54
C GLY A 262 9.22 -5.10 8.80
N LEU A 263 8.65 -6.32 8.72
CA LEU A 263 8.04 -6.99 9.87
C LEU A 263 9.07 -7.50 10.89
N GLU A 264 10.25 -7.95 10.42
CA GLU A 264 11.37 -8.32 11.28
C GLU A 264 11.84 -7.10 12.10
N LEU A 265 12.01 -5.95 11.44
CA LEU A 265 12.31 -4.70 12.15
C LEU A 265 11.20 -4.31 13.14
N ALA A 266 9.93 -4.48 12.77
CA ALA A 266 8.84 -4.19 13.69
C ALA A 266 8.84 -5.10 14.92
N ASP A 267 9.16 -6.38 14.73
CA ASP A 267 9.30 -7.36 15.80
C ASP A 267 10.49 -7.01 16.72
N GLU A 268 11.64 -6.63 16.16
CA GLU A 268 12.82 -6.17 16.92
C GLU A 268 12.53 -4.93 17.76
N LEU A 269 11.72 -4.00 17.23
CA LEU A 269 11.31 -2.78 17.93
C LEU A 269 10.15 -2.99 18.91
N GLY A 270 9.54 -4.19 18.94
CA GLY A 270 8.34 -4.46 19.73
C GLY A 270 7.14 -3.61 19.32
N LEU A 271 7.06 -3.19 18.05
CA LEU A 271 6.02 -2.31 17.54
C LEU A 271 4.92 -3.11 16.81
N PRO A 272 3.64 -2.78 17.02
CA PRO A 272 2.58 -3.27 16.15
C PRO A 272 2.73 -2.63 14.75
N THR A 273 2.18 -3.29 13.73
CA THR A 273 2.18 -2.75 12.37
C THR A 273 0.78 -2.52 11.83
N ARG A 274 0.64 -1.50 10.99
CA ARG A 274 -0.62 -1.06 10.39
C ARG A 274 -0.46 -0.83 8.88
N LEU A 275 -1.54 -1.03 8.13
CA LEU A 275 -1.61 -0.73 6.69
C LEU A 275 -3.04 -0.60 6.18
N GLU A 276 -3.17 0.00 5.00
CA GLU A 276 -4.39 0.02 4.20
C GLU A 276 -4.19 -0.91 3.00
N SER A 277 -4.88 -2.05 3.02
CA SER A 277 -4.76 -3.05 1.98
C SER A 277 -5.60 -2.69 0.76
N SER A 278 -4.97 -2.72 -0.41
CA SER A 278 -5.69 -2.85 -1.68
C SER A 278 -6.41 -4.21 -1.76
N PRO A 279 -7.40 -4.37 -2.65
CA PRO A 279 -8.07 -5.63 -2.89
C PRO A 279 -7.13 -6.81 -3.18
N LEU A 280 -6.08 -6.55 -3.97
CA LEU A 280 -5.09 -7.54 -4.37
C LEU A 280 -4.14 -7.91 -3.22
N GLY A 281 -3.72 -6.93 -2.42
CA GLY A 281 -2.76 -7.11 -1.32
C GLY A 281 -3.32 -7.88 -0.13
N TYR A 282 -4.65 -7.91 0.05
CA TYR A 282 -5.29 -8.37 1.29
C TYR A 282 -4.84 -9.76 1.73
N ARG A 283 -4.84 -10.73 0.81
CA ARG A 283 -4.42 -12.10 1.11
C ARG A 283 -2.94 -12.22 1.45
N LEU A 284 -2.08 -11.35 0.90
CA LEU A 284 -0.65 -11.33 1.24
C LEU A 284 -0.47 -10.92 2.70
N TYR A 285 -1.12 -9.83 3.12
CA TYR A 285 -1.00 -9.31 4.47
C TYR A 285 -1.61 -10.27 5.50
N ALA A 286 -2.78 -10.83 5.22
CA ALA A 286 -3.41 -11.82 6.10
C ALA A 286 -2.50 -13.01 6.41
N ARG A 287 -1.80 -13.55 5.39
CA ARG A 287 -0.82 -14.63 5.57
C ARG A 287 0.40 -14.27 6.42
N HIS A 288 0.66 -12.98 6.63
CA HIS A 288 1.77 -12.48 7.45
C HIS A 288 1.32 -11.97 8.83
N GLY A 289 0.12 -12.38 9.28
CA GLY A 289 -0.38 -12.12 10.63
C GLY A 289 -1.10 -10.77 10.78
N PHE A 290 -1.44 -10.10 9.68
CA PHE A 290 -2.32 -8.94 9.74
C PHE A 290 -3.78 -9.38 9.83
N GLU A 291 -4.52 -8.73 10.73
CA GLU A 291 -5.96 -8.93 10.93
C GLU A 291 -6.71 -7.68 10.45
N PRO A 292 -7.86 -7.82 9.77
CA PRO A 292 -8.68 -6.67 9.41
C PRO A 292 -9.29 -6.03 10.66
N VAL A 293 -9.25 -4.69 10.74
CA VAL A 293 -9.82 -3.92 11.86
C VAL A 293 -10.94 -2.97 11.42
N ALA A 294 -10.94 -2.56 10.15
CA ALA A 294 -11.99 -1.74 9.54
C ALA A 294 -11.91 -1.86 8.01
N ALA A 295 -12.94 -1.38 7.31
CA ALA A 295 -12.91 -1.21 5.86
C ALA A 295 -13.44 0.18 5.48
N GLN A 296 -12.95 0.70 4.35
CA GLN A 296 -13.50 1.87 3.69
C GLN A 296 -14.01 1.44 2.31
N ASP A 297 -15.30 1.66 2.11
CA ASP A 297 -16.01 1.37 0.86
C ASP A 297 -16.25 2.69 0.11
N LEU A 298 -15.48 2.91 -0.94
CA LEU A 298 -15.61 4.10 -1.77
C LEU A 298 -16.60 3.83 -2.91
N GLU A 299 -17.75 4.52 -2.93
CA GLU A 299 -18.81 4.39 -3.94
C GLU A 299 -18.39 4.88 -5.34
N ILE A 300 -17.43 4.21 -5.98
CA ILE A 300 -16.81 4.65 -7.24
C ILE A 300 -17.76 4.63 -8.45
N THR A 301 -18.75 3.73 -8.46
CA THR A 301 -19.77 3.71 -9.52
C THR A 301 -20.69 4.90 -9.43
N ARG A 302 -21.20 5.21 -8.23
CA ARG A 302 -22.12 6.34 -8.04
C ARG A 302 -21.41 7.68 -8.23
N ARG A 303 -20.18 7.82 -7.71
CA ARG A 303 -19.44 9.08 -7.74
C ARG A 303 -18.86 9.42 -9.12
N TRP A 304 -18.38 8.42 -9.85
CA TRP A 304 -17.63 8.65 -11.10
C TRP A 304 -18.07 7.77 -12.26
N GLY A 305 -19.18 7.04 -12.15
CA GLY A 305 -19.74 6.23 -13.23
C GLY A 305 -18.89 5.02 -13.61
N LYS A 306 -17.86 4.66 -12.83
CA LYS A 306 -17.02 3.49 -13.15
C LYS A 306 -17.86 2.22 -13.04
N ALA A 307 -17.94 1.48 -14.14
CA ALA A 307 -18.53 0.16 -14.17
C ALA A 307 -17.51 -0.89 -13.73
N HIS A 308 -17.98 -1.94 -13.03
CA HIS A 308 -17.16 -3.10 -12.71
C HIS A 308 -16.91 -3.91 -13.99
N ALA A 309 -15.65 -4.01 -14.40
CA ALA A 309 -15.28 -4.82 -15.56
C ALA A 309 -15.01 -6.27 -15.16
N ALA A 310 -15.28 -7.21 -16.06
CA ALA A 310 -15.04 -8.63 -15.83
C ALA A 310 -13.58 -8.89 -15.43
N GLY A 311 -13.38 -9.58 -14.31
CA GLY A 311 -12.06 -9.90 -13.76
C GLY A 311 -11.42 -8.81 -12.90
N GLU A 312 -12.01 -7.61 -12.79
CA GLU A 312 -11.52 -6.60 -11.84
C GLU A 312 -11.80 -7.02 -10.39
N ASN A 313 -10.78 -6.86 -9.53
CA ASN A 313 -10.93 -7.08 -8.10
C ASN A 313 -11.16 -5.75 -7.37
N TRP A 314 -12.41 -5.50 -6.96
CA TRP A 314 -12.80 -4.32 -6.15
C TRP A 314 -12.85 -4.62 -4.64
N GLY A 315 -12.50 -5.84 -4.23
CA GLY A 315 -12.41 -6.20 -2.82
C GLY A 315 -13.68 -6.76 -2.19
N HIS A 316 -14.69 -7.16 -2.98
CA HIS A 316 -15.96 -7.72 -2.49
C HIS A 316 -15.79 -8.90 -1.51
N GLY A 317 -14.75 -9.73 -1.70
CA GLY A 317 -14.44 -10.87 -0.83
C GLY A 317 -13.54 -10.54 0.37
N ASN A 318 -13.11 -9.30 0.54
CA ASN A 318 -12.13 -8.95 1.57
C ASN A 318 -12.83 -8.50 2.86
N ALA A 319 -12.32 -9.02 3.98
CA ALA A 319 -12.78 -8.71 5.34
C ALA A 319 -14.29 -8.88 5.57
N VAL A 320 -14.96 -9.74 4.80
CA VAL A 320 -16.42 -9.93 4.89
C VAL A 320 -16.85 -10.37 6.29
N GLU A 321 -16.05 -11.20 6.94
CA GLU A 321 -16.32 -11.72 8.29
C GLU A 321 -16.29 -10.61 9.37
N VAL A 322 -15.53 -9.54 9.14
CA VAL A 322 -15.33 -8.44 10.10
C VAL A 322 -16.15 -7.21 9.74
N CYS A 323 -16.22 -6.86 8.46
CA CYS A 323 -16.81 -5.62 7.95
C CYS A 323 -18.13 -5.84 7.21
N GLY A 324 -18.62 -7.08 7.09
CA GLY A 324 -19.76 -7.43 6.25
C GLY A 324 -19.43 -7.38 4.74
N PRO A 325 -20.39 -7.72 3.87
CA PRO A 325 -20.19 -7.65 2.41
C PRO A 325 -19.92 -6.21 1.97
N ALA A 326 -19.07 -6.04 0.93
CA ALA A 326 -18.91 -4.73 0.31
C ALA A 326 -20.19 -4.33 -0.44
N PRO A 327 -20.70 -3.11 -0.29
CA PRO A 327 -21.82 -2.63 -1.07
C PRO A 327 -21.51 -2.65 -2.57
N GLU A 328 -22.53 -2.87 -3.39
CA GLU A 328 -22.40 -2.84 -4.84
C GLU A 328 -21.89 -1.47 -5.31
N GLY A 329 -21.01 -1.47 -6.31
CA GLY A 329 -20.43 -0.25 -6.87
C GLY A 329 -19.32 0.38 -6.00
N CYS A 330 -18.87 -0.29 -4.94
CA CYS A 330 -17.81 0.18 -4.06
C CYS A 330 -16.45 -0.46 -4.34
N TYR A 331 -15.39 0.35 -4.26
CA TYR A 331 -14.02 -0.11 -4.14
C TYR A 331 -13.66 -0.20 -2.66
N ARG A 332 -13.33 -1.40 -2.19
CA ARG A 332 -13.01 -1.66 -0.79
C ARG A 332 -11.50 -1.64 -0.54
N SER A 333 -11.09 -0.77 0.37
CA SER A 333 -9.79 -0.82 1.04
C SER A 333 -9.99 -1.34 2.47
N VAL A 334 -9.06 -2.16 2.96
CA VAL A 334 -9.16 -2.76 4.30
C VAL A 334 -8.03 -2.28 5.19
N PHE A 335 -8.37 -1.67 6.32
CA PHE A 335 -7.40 -1.35 7.36
C PHE A 335 -7.04 -2.63 8.09
N MET A 336 -5.75 -2.94 8.16
CA MET A 336 -5.27 -4.13 8.82
C MET A 336 -4.22 -3.80 9.87
N ARG A 337 -4.22 -4.55 10.97
CA ARG A 337 -3.24 -4.43 12.05
C ARG A 337 -2.62 -5.78 12.32
N ARG A 338 -1.31 -5.81 12.50
CA ARG A 338 -0.60 -6.95 13.09
C ARG A 338 -0.12 -6.54 14.49
N PRO A 339 -0.46 -7.29 15.55
CA PRO A 339 0.03 -6.99 16.88
C PRO A 339 1.56 -7.09 16.94
N ALA A 340 2.17 -6.39 17.90
CA ALA A 340 3.56 -6.63 18.25
C ALA A 340 3.72 -8.09 18.70
N LYS A 341 4.81 -8.76 18.31
CA LYS A 341 5.16 -10.02 18.96
C LYS A 341 5.50 -9.74 20.42
N ALA A 342 4.96 -10.55 21.32
CA ALA A 342 5.45 -10.59 22.69
C ALA A 342 6.91 -11.05 22.64
N LEU A 343 7.82 -10.23 23.19
CA LEU A 343 9.24 -10.54 23.32
C LEU A 343 9.48 -11.57 24.42
#